data_AF-A0AAQ3NUE0-F1
#
_entry.id   AF-A0AAQ3NUE0-F1
#
_cell.length_a   1.000
_cell.length_b   1.000
_cell.length_c   1.000
_cell.angle_alpha   90.00
_cell.angle_beta   90.00
_cell.angle_gamma   90.00
#
_symmetry.space_group_name_H-M   'P 1'
#
loop_
_entity.id
_entity.type
_entity.pdbx_description
1 polymer ?
#
loop_
_entity_poly.entity_id
_entity_poly.type
_entity_poly.pdbx_seq_one_letter_code
_entity_poly.pdbx_strand_id
1 'polypeptide(L)'
;MISISKIALLLYLHLTILIPFELKGNEVGAVASGVNVYIVPPTKVDIKLTIHCKDKHHDLGTYILNYEEIYKFSFKPNFLKRGILYFCSFKWEGGSHSFDIYNEDRDNCDRCVWRIFETGPCMHYRKYDVCFRWKH
;
A
#
# COMPACT_ATOMS: atom_id res chain seq x y z
N MET A 1 52.91 33.38 29.84
CA MET A 1 52.98 31.91 29.70
C MET A 1 51.56 31.37 29.53
N ILE A 2 51.11 31.19 28.30
CA ILE A 2 49.78 30.64 28.03
C ILE A 2 49.89 29.12 28.24
N SER A 3 49.18 28.60 29.25
CA SER A 3 49.21 27.17 29.56
C SER A 3 48.66 26.38 28.38
N ILE A 4 49.43 25.40 27.91
CA ILE A 4 49.11 24.49 26.79
C ILE A 4 47.71 23.87 26.98
N SER A 5 47.26 23.70 28.22
CA SER A 5 45.91 23.26 28.59
C SER A 5 44.79 24.19 28.08
N LYS A 6 44.98 25.51 28.12
CA LYS A 6 43.98 26.49 27.63
C LYS A 6 43.91 26.51 26.11
N ILE A 7 45.04 26.34 25.43
CA ILE A 7 45.09 26.25 23.96
C ILE A 7 44.45 24.94 23.50
N ALA A 8 44.73 23.82 24.18
CA ALA A 8 44.09 22.54 23.90
C ALA A 8 42.57 22.59 24.12
N LEU A 9 42.10 23.27 25.17
CA LEU A 9 40.67 23.49 25.43
C LEU A 9 40.00 24.35 24.35
N LEU A 10 40.66 25.40 23.87
CA LEU A 10 40.14 26.24 22.79
C LEU A 10 40.12 25.50 21.44
N LEU A 11 41.15 24.70 21.14
CA LEU A 11 41.20 23.86 19.94
C LEU A 11 40.13 22.76 19.96
N TYR A 12 39.87 22.15 21.13
CA TYR A 12 38.80 21.16 21.32
C TYR A 12 37.41 21.79 21.14
N LEU A 13 37.22 23.02 21.63
CA LEU A 13 35.97 23.78 21.48
C LEU A 13 35.70 24.17 20.02
N HIS A 14 36.74 24.42 19.23
CA HIS A 14 36.58 24.67 17.79
C HIS A 14 36.35 23.39 16.97
N LEU A 15 36.87 22.25 17.42
CA LEU A 15 36.69 20.96 16.73
C LEU A 15 35.23 20.46 16.77
N THR A 16 34.47 20.81 17.83
CA THR A 16 33.04 20.46 17.94
C THR A 16 32.13 21.36 17.09
N ILE A 17 32.58 22.57 16.72
CA ILE A 17 31.82 23.54 15.90
C ILE A 17 31.94 23.22 14.40
N LEU A 18 32.99 22.48 13.99
CA LEU A 18 33.20 22.06 12.61
C LEU A 18 32.56 20.71 12.25
N ILE A 19 31.93 20.03 13.20
CA ILE A 19 31.01 18.93 12.87
C ILE A 19 29.74 19.63 12.38
N PRO A 20 29.44 19.62 11.07
CA PRO A 20 28.19 20.17 10.60
C PRO A 20 27.10 19.43 11.36
N PHE A 21 26.25 20.19 12.04
CA PHE A 21 24.95 19.74 12.50
C PHE A 21 24.09 19.44 11.25
N GLU A 22 24.48 18.44 10.49
CA GLU A 22 23.85 18.05 9.25
C GLU A 22 23.55 16.57 9.34
N LEU A 23 22.47 16.29 10.07
CA LEU A 23 21.34 15.57 9.48
C LEU A 23 20.06 16.13 10.11
N LYS A 24 19.82 17.44 10.02
CA LYS A 24 18.43 17.90 9.98
C LYS A 24 17.99 17.77 8.53
N GLY A 25 17.82 16.52 8.11
CA GLY A 25 17.07 16.22 6.92
C GLY A 25 15.76 16.99 7.07
N ASN A 26 15.57 17.97 6.21
CA ASN A 26 14.24 18.49 5.98
C ASN A 26 13.52 17.32 5.30
N GLU A 27 13.06 16.36 6.11
CA GLU A 27 12.00 15.48 5.70
C GLU A 27 10.82 16.42 5.48
N VAL A 28 10.74 17.00 4.29
CA VAL A 28 9.46 17.10 3.62
C VAL A 28 9.04 15.64 3.44
N GLY A 29 8.61 15.03 4.55
CA GLY A 29 8.04 13.71 4.54
C GLY A 29 6.87 13.86 3.61
N ALA A 30 7.01 13.31 2.41
CA ALA A 30 5.90 13.18 1.50
C ALA A 30 4.79 12.57 2.36
N VAL A 31 3.72 13.31 2.60
CA VAL A 31 2.57 12.74 3.29
C VAL A 31 2.01 11.74 2.29
N ALA A 32 2.29 10.45 2.49
CA ALA A 32 1.70 9.41 1.67
C ALA A 32 0.19 9.55 1.79
N SER A 33 -0.44 9.93 0.68
CA SER A 33 -1.90 9.89 0.55
C SER A 33 -2.35 8.45 0.81
N GLY A 34 -3.43 8.28 1.56
CA GLY A 34 -3.94 6.96 1.86
C GLY A 34 -4.53 6.31 0.61
N VAL A 35 -4.21 5.04 0.39
CA VAL A 35 -4.78 4.25 -0.69
C VAL A 35 -6.09 3.61 -0.20
N ASN A 36 -7.12 3.69 -1.03
CA ASN A 36 -8.42 3.07 -0.80
C ASN A 36 -8.68 2.05 -1.91
N VAL A 37 -8.89 0.80 -1.51
CA VAL A 37 -9.22 -0.29 -2.42
C VAL A 37 -10.70 -0.62 -2.28
N TYR A 38 -11.39 -0.67 -3.41
CA TYR A 38 -12.80 -1.02 -3.52
C TYR A 38 -12.94 -2.25 -4.38
N ILE A 39 -13.68 -3.24 -3.90
CA ILE A 39 -13.99 -4.46 -4.64
C ILE A 39 -15.50 -4.53 -4.83
N VAL A 40 -15.90 -4.50 -6.10
CA VAL A 40 -17.29 -4.58 -6.54
C VAL A 40 -17.56 -6.01 -7.03
N PRO A 41 -18.56 -6.71 -6.47
CA PRO A 41 -18.90 -8.06 -6.87
C PRO A 41 -19.49 -8.08 -8.29
N PRO A 42 -19.60 -9.26 -8.92
CA PRO A 42 -20.29 -9.43 -10.19
C PRO A 42 -21.75 -8.94 -10.11
N THR A 43 -22.30 -8.42 -11.19
CA THR A 43 -23.67 -7.88 -11.27
C THR A 43 -24.77 -8.95 -11.33
N LYS A 44 -24.52 -10.18 -10.85
CA LYS A 44 -25.53 -11.26 -10.83
C LYS A 44 -26.17 -11.33 -9.44
N VAL A 45 -27.50 -11.21 -9.39
CA VAL A 45 -28.30 -11.06 -8.15
C VAL A 45 -28.11 -12.20 -7.15
N ASP A 46 -27.84 -13.42 -7.62
CA ASP A 46 -27.77 -14.61 -6.76
C ASP A 46 -26.34 -15.06 -6.42
N ILE A 47 -25.31 -14.31 -6.81
CA ILE A 47 -23.92 -14.68 -6.52
C ILE A 47 -23.46 -14.05 -5.20
N LYS A 48 -23.16 -14.90 -4.22
CA LYS A 48 -22.44 -14.52 -2.99
C LYS A 48 -20.93 -14.63 -3.22
N LEU A 49 -20.24 -13.50 -3.11
CA LEU A 49 -18.79 -13.44 -3.28
C LEU A 49 -18.10 -13.43 -1.91
N THR A 50 -17.49 -14.55 -1.55
CA THR A 50 -16.62 -14.63 -0.38
C THR A 50 -15.23 -14.11 -0.75
N ILE A 51 -14.78 -13.08 -0.03
CA ILE A 51 -13.49 -12.43 -0.20
C ILE A 51 -12.67 -12.70 1.06
N HIS A 52 -11.41 -13.04 0.90
CA HIS A 52 -10.45 -13.06 1.99
C HIS A 52 -9.17 -12.37 1.53
N CYS A 53 -8.78 -11.29 2.21
CA CYS A 53 -7.68 -10.43 1.80
C CYS A 53 -6.63 -10.33 2.89
N LYS A 54 -5.35 -10.24 2.50
CA LYS A 54 -4.26 -10.00 3.44
C LYS A 54 -3.04 -9.40 2.75
N ASP A 55 -2.16 -8.80 3.54
CA ASP A 55 -0.78 -8.48 3.14
C ASP A 55 0.19 -9.48 3.78
N LYS A 56 1.49 -9.21 3.69
CA LYS A 56 2.54 -10.05 4.28
C LYS A 56 2.45 -10.17 5.82
N HIS A 57 1.89 -9.18 6.49
CA HIS A 57 1.96 -8.97 7.94
C HIS A 57 0.59 -8.93 8.62
N HIS A 58 -0.47 -8.64 7.88
CA HIS A 58 -1.82 -8.42 8.41
C HIS A 58 -2.84 -9.18 7.56
N ASP A 59 -3.65 -9.96 8.25
CA ASP A 59 -4.83 -10.60 7.67
C ASP A 59 -6.04 -9.68 7.85
N LEU A 60 -6.68 -9.28 6.75
CA LEU A 60 -7.88 -8.44 6.80
C LEU A 60 -9.15 -9.27 7.06
N GLY A 61 -9.03 -10.59 7.05
CA GLY A 61 -10.08 -11.54 7.32
C GLY A 61 -10.93 -11.86 6.10
N THR A 62 -12.02 -12.59 6.36
CA THR A 62 -12.98 -13.05 5.36
C THR A 62 -14.27 -12.24 5.45
N TYR A 63 -14.79 -11.83 4.29
CA TYR A 63 -16.06 -11.12 4.15
C TYR A 63 -16.92 -11.78 3.08
N ILE A 64 -18.23 -11.86 3.29
CA ILE A 64 -19.17 -12.36 2.28
C ILE A 64 -19.92 -11.14 1.74
N LEU A 65 -19.70 -10.82 0.47
CA LEU A 65 -20.45 -9.77 -0.23
C LEU A 65 -21.72 -10.34 -0.85
N ASN A 66 -22.84 -9.70 -0.53
CA ASN A 66 -24.11 -9.87 -1.23
C ASN A 66 -24.15 -9.01 -2.51
N TYR A 67 -25.20 -9.18 -3.30
CA TYR A 67 -25.47 -8.34 -4.46
C TYR A 67 -25.48 -6.84 -4.07
N GLU A 68 -24.87 -6.00 -4.91
CA GLU A 68 -24.67 -4.55 -4.72
C GLU A 68 -23.81 -4.10 -3.52
N GLU A 69 -23.33 -5.01 -2.68
CA GLU A 69 -22.40 -4.65 -1.61
C GLU A 69 -20.98 -4.43 -2.14
N ILE A 70 -20.27 -3.44 -1.59
CA ILE A 70 -18.89 -3.14 -1.97
C ILE A 70 -17.99 -3.41 -0.77
N TYR A 71 -16.98 -4.26 -0.94
CA TYR A 71 -15.93 -4.41 0.06
C TYR A 71 -14.92 -3.27 -0.09
N LYS A 72 -14.50 -2.68 1.03
CA LYS A 72 -13.52 -1.59 1.05
C LYS A 72 -12.51 -1.80 2.18
N PHE A 73 -11.24 -1.59 1.86
CA PHE A 73 -10.21 -1.37 2.86
C PHE A 73 -9.28 -0.23 2.46
N SER A 74 -8.56 0.32 3.43
CA SER A 74 -7.65 1.43 3.22
C SER A 74 -6.35 1.21 3.99
N PHE A 75 -5.25 1.67 3.42
CA PHE A 75 -3.94 1.64 4.07
C PHE A 75 -3.14 2.88 3.67
N LYS A 76 -2.06 3.16 4.41
CA LYS A 76 -1.12 4.23 4.07
C LYS A 76 0.17 3.61 3.58
N PRO A 77 0.60 3.91 2.34
CA PRO A 77 1.91 3.52 1.88
C PRO A 77 2.98 4.05 2.83
N ASN A 78 3.86 3.17 3.30
CA ASN A 78 4.98 3.57 4.12
C ASN A 78 6.22 3.58 3.23
N PHE A 79 6.82 4.73 2.99
CA PHE A 79 8.02 4.88 2.14
C PHE A 79 9.20 3.99 2.57
N LEU A 80 9.26 3.60 3.85
CA LEU A 80 10.28 2.68 4.37
C LEU A 80 9.97 1.21 4.03
N LYS A 81 8.70 0.87 3.78
CA LYS A 81 8.25 -0.47 3.38
C LYS A 81 7.98 -0.49 1.88
N ARG A 82 8.99 -0.87 1.10
CA ARG A 82 8.83 -1.11 -0.34
C ARG A 82 8.08 -2.42 -0.59
N GLY A 83 7.35 -2.48 -1.70
CA GLY A 83 6.69 -3.68 -2.20
C GLY A 83 5.37 -3.95 -1.48
N ILE A 84 4.54 -2.92 -1.27
CA ILE A 84 3.22 -3.12 -0.66
C ILE A 84 2.36 -3.98 -1.59
N LEU A 85 1.93 -5.12 -1.07
CA LEU A 85 1.18 -6.13 -1.80
C LEU A 85 0.02 -6.62 -0.94
N TYR A 86 -1.20 -6.46 -1.46
CA TYR A 86 -2.39 -7.10 -0.90
C TYR A 86 -2.87 -8.16 -1.89
N PHE A 87 -3.04 -9.38 -1.39
CA PHE A 87 -3.59 -10.48 -2.15
C PHE A 87 -4.93 -10.90 -1.56
N CYS A 88 -5.87 -11.19 -2.46
CA CYS A 88 -7.20 -11.62 -2.10
C CYS A 88 -7.56 -12.91 -2.81
N SER A 89 -8.22 -13.81 -2.07
CA SER A 89 -8.95 -14.93 -2.65
C SER A 89 -10.42 -14.56 -2.79
N PHE A 90 -11.02 -14.99 -3.90
CA PHE A 90 -12.39 -14.75 -4.30
C PHE A 90 -13.05 -16.10 -4.53
N LYS A 91 -14.15 -16.37 -3.84
CA LYS A 91 -14.86 -17.64 -3.93
C LYS A 91 -16.36 -17.40 -4.08
N TRP A 92 -16.96 -18.07 -5.06
CA TRP A 92 -18.40 -18.07 -5.29
C TRP A 92 -18.82 -19.43 -5.86
N GLU A 93 -20.13 -19.60 -6.10
CA GLU A 93 -20.65 -20.79 -6.76
C GLU A 93 -20.18 -20.82 -8.23
N GLY A 94 -19.17 -21.63 -8.52
CA GLY A 94 -18.54 -21.74 -9.85
C GLY A 94 -17.02 -21.63 -9.85
N GLY A 95 -16.39 -21.22 -8.75
CA GLY A 95 -14.93 -21.17 -8.71
C GLY A 95 -14.33 -20.56 -7.45
N SER A 96 -13.01 -20.77 -7.32
CA SER A 96 -12.17 -20.11 -6.33
C SER A 96 -10.95 -19.57 -7.05
N HIS A 97 -10.70 -18.27 -6.94
CA HIS A 97 -9.66 -17.57 -7.66
C HIS A 97 -8.84 -16.69 -6.73
N SER A 98 -7.62 -16.37 -7.14
CA SER A 98 -6.72 -15.50 -6.38
C SER A 98 -6.19 -14.38 -7.26
N PHE A 99 -6.00 -13.20 -6.67
CA PHE A 99 -5.42 -12.04 -7.35
C PHE A 99 -4.73 -11.10 -6.36
N ASP A 100 -3.65 -10.46 -6.81
CA ASP A 100 -3.04 -9.36 -6.07
C ASP A 100 -3.88 -8.11 -6.31
N ILE A 101 -4.83 -7.84 -5.41
CA ILE A 101 -5.78 -6.74 -5.57
C ILE A 101 -5.11 -5.36 -5.46
N TYR A 102 -3.94 -5.31 -4.82
CA TYR A 102 -3.09 -4.13 -4.84
C TYR A 102 -1.64 -4.57 -4.94
N ASN A 103 -0.90 -3.99 -5.88
CA ASN A 103 0.53 -4.15 -6.03
C ASN A 103 1.16 -2.77 -6.29
N GLU A 104 2.04 -2.31 -5.39
CA GLU A 104 2.68 -1.00 -5.46
C GLU A 104 3.43 -0.73 -6.78
N ASP A 105 4.03 -1.75 -7.40
CA ASP A 105 4.75 -1.61 -8.66
C ASP A 105 3.81 -1.48 -9.87
N ARG A 106 2.56 -1.95 -9.73
CA ARG A 106 1.54 -1.97 -10.80
C ARG A 106 0.54 -0.83 -10.66
N ASP A 107 0.10 -0.57 -9.44
CA ASP A 107 -1.06 0.26 -9.12
C ASP A 107 -0.63 1.62 -8.61
N ASN A 108 -0.76 2.63 -9.47
CA ASN A 108 -0.57 4.03 -9.10
C ASN A 108 -1.93 4.71 -8.95
N CYS A 109 -2.64 4.40 -7.86
CA CYS A 109 -3.97 4.94 -7.54
C CYS A 109 -4.16 5.21 -6.04
N ASP A 110 -4.70 6.39 -5.71
CA ASP A 110 -5.22 6.68 -4.36
C ASP A 110 -6.59 6.01 -4.12
N ARG A 111 -7.33 5.81 -5.21
CA ARG A 111 -8.65 5.16 -5.24
C ARG A 111 -8.64 4.08 -6.31
N CYS A 112 -8.45 2.83 -5.89
CA CYS A 112 -8.39 1.67 -6.77
C CYS A 112 -9.73 0.95 -6.74
N VAL A 113 -10.50 1.02 -7.84
CA VAL A 113 -11.82 0.38 -7.94
C VAL A 113 -11.72 -0.83 -8.85
N TRP A 114 -11.88 -2.01 -8.25
CA TRP A 114 -11.84 -3.30 -8.91
C TRP A 114 -13.24 -3.87 -9.06
N ARG A 115 -13.62 -4.19 -10.30
CA ARG A 115 -14.82 -4.97 -10.60
C ARG A 115 -14.42 -6.42 -10.85
N ILE A 116 -15.11 -7.33 -10.19
CA ILE A 116 -14.84 -8.77 -10.29
C ILE A 116 -15.75 -9.39 -11.35
N PHE A 117 -15.14 -10.06 -12.33
CA PHE A 117 -15.83 -10.87 -13.34
C PHE A 117 -15.33 -12.30 -13.29
N GLU A 118 -16.10 -13.24 -13.85
CA GLU A 118 -15.68 -14.64 -13.96
C GLU A 118 -14.34 -14.79 -14.71
N THR A 119 -14.11 -13.96 -15.73
CA THR A 119 -12.87 -13.97 -16.52
C THR A 119 -11.66 -13.37 -15.80
N GLY A 120 -11.89 -12.56 -14.75
CA GLY A 120 -10.82 -11.83 -14.07
C GLY A 120 -11.26 -10.49 -13.48
N PRO A 121 -10.41 -9.87 -12.65
CA PRO A 121 -10.66 -8.55 -12.10
C PRO A 121 -10.29 -7.46 -13.11
N CYS A 122 -11.11 -6.40 -13.17
CA CYS A 122 -10.85 -5.22 -13.99
C CYS A 122 -10.80 -3.96 -13.11
N MET A 123 -9.79 -3.12 -13.30
CA MET A 123 -9.68 -1.83 -12.66
C MET A 123 -10.06 -0.72 -13.65
N HIS A 124 -10.91 0.20 -13.20
CA HIS A 124 -11.20 1.40 -13.98
C HIS A 124 -10.04 2.40 -13.83
N TYR A 125 -9.28 2.62 -14.91
CA TYR A 125 -8.14 3.53 -14.93
C TYR A 125 -8.39 4.70 -15.90
N ARG A 126 -8.63 5.89 -15.33
CA ARG A 126 -8.89 7.15 -16.06
C ARG A 126 -10.06 7.07 -17.05
N LYS A 127 -9.80 6.61 -18.28
CA LYS A 127 -10.77 6.56 -19.40
C LYS A 127 -11.02 5.13 -19.91
N TYR A 128 -10.31 4.13 -19.41
CA TYR A 128 -10.40 2.75 -19.89
C TYR A 128 -10.37 1.76 -18.72
N ASP A 129 -10.95 0.58 -18.94
CA ASP A 129 -10.87 -0.53 -18.00
C ASP A 129 -9.65 -1.40 -18.35
N VAL A 130 -8.84 -1.74 -17.34
CA VAL A 130 -7.71 -2.66 -17.46
C VAL A 130 -8.06 -3.95 -16.76
N CYS A 131 -8.12 -5.05 -17.51
CA CYS A 131 -8.50 -6.36 -16.99
C CYS A 131 -7.31 -7.30 -16.92
N PHE A 132 -7.27 -8.10 -15.86
CA PHE A 132 -6.21 -9.08 -15.62
C PHE A 132 -6.81 -10.48 -15.57
N ARG A 133 -5.99 -11.50 -15.81
CA ARG A 133 -6.38 -12.89 -15.58
C ARG A 133 -6.19 -13.23 -14.12
N TRP A 134 -6.97 -14.20 -13.64
CA TRP A 134 -6.75 -14.84 -12.36
C TRP A 134 -5.36 -15.47 -12.28
N LYS A 135 -4.82 -15.55 -11.06
CA LYS A 135 -3.63 -16.38 -10.82
C LYS A 135 -4.01 -17.85 -10.93
N HIS A 136 -3.11 -18.64 -11.51
CA HIS A 136 -3.18 -20.10 -11.55
C HIS A 136 -2.73 -20.70 -10.22
#